data_AF-A0A5C7M0K7-F1
#
_entry.id   AF-A0A5C7M0K7-F1
#
_cell.length_a   1.000
_cell.length_b   1.000
_cell.length_c   1.000
_cell.angle_alpha   90.00
_cell.angle_beta   90.00
_cell.angle_gamma   90.00
#
_symmetry.space_group_name_H-M   'P 1'
#
loop_
_entity.id
_entity.type
_entity.pdbx_description
1 polymer ?
#
loop_
_entity_poly.entity_id
_entity_poly.type
_entity_poly.pdbx_seq_one_letter_code
_entity_poly.pdbx_strand_id
1 'polypeptide(L)'
;MSSTAFVNGSTLTDAGWFNDLDTVGYSRLSSVTGTNTITATGPVSMTAYAIGQRFLLIPANTTGTAVTLNITPSGGSALGAKDVFYNGAACTGGELRQNVPVIVAYDGTQFQIIGSLGKRGTYTGTLTGCTTSPTVTVTYTVVDNVVTLQFSGNFSATSNATTKTVTGMPTHLFPAATVNFCCFTGDNGGATISSYADIGTDGVMNIYNGPAGAAFTGSGAFFFRALTTTYQRG
;
A
#
# COMPACT_ATOMS: atom_id res chain seq x y z
N MET A 1 19.07 50.57 -24.81
CA MET A 1 19.60 50.20 -23.48
C MET A 1 19.21 48.76 -23.22
N SER A 2 20.14 47.82 -23.37
CA SER A 2 19.94 46.44 -22.91
C SER A 2 20.57 46.37 -21.53
N SER A 3 19.74 46.37 -20.48
CA SER A 3 20.20 46.14 -19.11
C SER A 3 19.98 44.68 -18.76
N THR A 4 20.92 43.81 -19.12
CA THR A 4 21.09 42.56 -18.38
C THR A 4 21.89 42.90 -17.13
N ALA A 5 21.19 43.26 -16.06
CA ALA A 5 21.82 43.45 -14.76
C ALA A 5 22.35 42.11 -14.26
N PHE A 6 23.67 42.03 -14.06
CA PHE A 6 24.38 40.91 -13.45
C PHE A 6 24.47 41.14 -11.95
N VAL A 7 24.22 40.11 -11.13
CA VAL A 7 24.79 40.07 -9.78
C VAL A 7 26.26 39.66 -9.96
N ASN A 8 27.17 40.59 -9.71
CA ASN A 8 28.60 40.34 -9.52
C ASN A 8 29.40 39.72 -10.69
N GLY A 9 29.09 40.06 -11.94
CA GLY A 9 30.06 39.96 -13.05
C GLY A 9 30.51 38.57 -13.53
N SER A 10 29.88 37.47 -13.13
CA SER A 10 30.18 36.12 -13.63
C SER A 10 29.26 35.71 -14.79
N THR A 11 29.83 35.17 -15.87
CA THR A 11 29.09 34.52 -16.96
C THR A 11 28.46 33.20 -16.47
N LEU A 12 27.21 32.92 -16.87
CA LEU A 12 26.42 31.71 -16.54
C LEU A 12 27.04 30.36 -16.99
N THR A 13 28.27 30.37 -17.48
CA THR A 13 29.07 29.18 -17.78
C THR A 13 29.65 28.52 -16.52
N ASP A 14 29.56 29.17 -15.36
CA ASP A 14 30.01 28.61 -14.07
C ASP A 14 28.87 27.91 -13.29
N ALA A 15 27.96 27.25 -14.04
CA ALA A 15 26.72 26.66 -13.54
C ALA A 15 26.90 25.43 -12.62
N GLY A 16 28.06 25.24 -11.97
CA GLY A 16 28.23 24.22 -10.94
C GLY A 16 27.24 24.40 -9.78
N TRP A 17 26.95 25.66 -9.41
CA TRP A 17 26.01 25.98 -8.33
C TRP A 17 24.55 25.85 -8.74
N PHE A 18 24.25 25.97 -10.04
CA PHE A 18 22.93 25.61 -10.56
C PHE A 18 22.76 24.09 -10.64
N ASN A 19 23.83 23.33 -10.88
CA ASN A 19 23.88 21.86 -10.83
C ASN A 19 23.58 21.30 -9.42
N ASP A 20 24.03 21.99 -8.37
CA ASP A 20 23.74 21.62 -6.98
C ASP A 20 22.26 21.87 -6.62
N LEU A 21 21.66 22.96 -7.12
CA LEU A 21 20.23 23.23 -6.97
C LEU A 21 19.38 22.28 -7.86
N ASP A 22 19.94 21.86 -8.99
CA ASP A 22 19.43 20.84 -9.91
C ASP A 22 19.27 19.49 -9.20
N THR A 23 20.18 19.12 -8.32
CA THR A 23 20.23 17.78 -7.72
C THR A 23 18.98 17.46 -6.88
N VAL A 24 18.30 18.47 -6.31
CA VAL A 24 17.02 18.30 -5.60
C VAL A 24 15.81 18.38 -6.55
N GLY A 25 15.92 19.07 -7.69
CA GLY A 25 14.89 19.13 -8.74
C GLY A 25 14.93 17.96 -9.75
N TYR A 26 16.10 17.35 -9.95
CA TYR A 26 16.40 16.30 -10.94
C TYR A 26 16.36 14.89 -10.36
N SER A 27 16.16 14.73 -9.06
CA SER A 27 15.85 13.41 -8.50
C SER A 27 14.52 12.86 -9.00
N ARG A 28 13.66 13.66 -9.67
CA ARG A 28 12.44 13.15 -10.31
C ARG A 28 12.75 12.46 -11.64
N LEU A 29 12.35 11.20 -11.73
CA LEU A 29 12.45 10.43 -12.97
C LEU A 29 11.37 10.85 -13.97
N SER A 30 11.74 10.94 -15.23
CA SER A 30 10.87 11.28 -16.36
C SER A 30 10.78 10.11 -17.34
N SER A 31 9.92 10.23 -18.36
CA SER A 31 9.73 9.20 -19.40
C SER A 31 9.55 7.79 -18.84
N VAL A 32 8.88 7.67 -17.68
CA VAL A 32 8.69 6.40 -16.99
C VAL A 32 7.75 5.54 -17.83
N THR A 33 8.16 4.31 -18.15
CA THR A 33 7.37 3.33 -18.89
C THR A 33 7.56 1.93 -18.33
N GLY A 34 6.74 0.99 -18.79
CA GLY A 34 6.76 -0.41 -18.33
C GLY A 34 5.84 -0.67 -17.14
N THR A 35 5.75 -1.95 -16.79
CA THR A 35 4.96 -2.43 -15.65
C THR A 35 5.91 -3.04 -14.62
N ASN A 36 6.38 -4.28 -14.81
CA ASN A 36 7.33 -4.92 -13.88
C ASN A 36 8.80 -4.69 -14.28
N THR A 37 9.05 -4.31 -15.53
CA THR A 37 10.36 -3.84 -16.00
C THR A 37 10.23 -2.37 -16.31
N ILE A 38 10.58 -1.53 -15.35
CA ILE A 38 10.40 -0.09 -15.43
C ILE A 38 11.66 0.51 -16.06
N THR A 39 11.47 1.34 -17.08
CA THR A 39 12.52 2.21 -17.61
C THR A 39 12.18 3.66 -17.35
N ALA A 40 13.17 4.48 -17.04
CA ALA A 40 12.97 5.89 -16.80
C ALA A 40 14.19 6.72 -17.17
N THR A 41 14.00 8.02 -17.35
CA THR A 41 15.07 8.99 -17.63
C THR A 41 15.43 9.75 -16.36
N GLY A 42 16.72 9.72 -15.99
CA GLY A 42 17.30 10.43 -14.86
C GLY A 42 18.13 11.65 -15.26
N PRO A 43 18.81 12.29 -14.28
CA PRO A 43 19.68 13.45 -14.52
C PRO A 43 20.78 13.19 -15.56
N VAL A 44 21.19 14.23 -16.29
CA VAL A 44 22.22 14.18 -17.35
C VAL A 44 23.62 13.81 -16.83
N SER A 45 23.94 14.20 -15.59
CA SER A 45 25.27 14.02 -15.00
C SER A 45 25.53 12.62 -14.42
N MET A 46 24.54 11.72 -14.45
CA MET A 46 24.70 10.38 -13.90
C MET A 46 25.49 9.46 -14.84
N THR A 47 26.50 8.78 -14.30
CA THR A 47 27.28 7.75 -15.01
C THR A 47 27.20 6.37 -14.35
N ALA A 48 26.71 6.30 -13.10
CA ALA A 48 26.44 5.09 -12.35
C ALA A 48 25.45 5.40 -11.21
N TYR A 49 24.90 4.35 -10.60
CA TYR A 49 24.15 4.49 -9.36
C TYR A 49 25.10 4.68 -8.18
N ALA A 50 24.93 5.74 -7.40
CA ALA A 50 25.66 5.94 -6.15
C ALA A 50 24.84 5.43 -4.96
N ILE A 51 25.52 4.85 -3.95
CA ILE A 51 24.84 4.40 -2.72
C ILE A 51 24.15 5.59 -2.04
N GLY A 52 22.92 5.38 -1.60
CA GLY A 52 22.09 6.39 -0.95
C GLY A 52 21.46 7.39 -1.91
N GLN A 53 21.74 7.30 -3.22
CA GLN A 53 21.13 8.17 -4.22
C GLN A 53 19.63 7.93 -4.30
N ARG A 54 18.84 9.00 -4.21
CA ARG A 54 17.37 8.96 -4.12
C ARG A 54 16.73 9.48 -5.39
N PHE A 55 15.61 8.86 -5.77
CA PHE A 55 14.80 9.26 -6.90
C PHE A 55 13.32 9.30 -6.54
N LEU A 56 12.64 10.34 -7.00
CA LEU A 56 11.19 10.41 -7.05
C LEU A 56 10.72 9.70 -8.32
N LEU A 57 10.16 8.52 -8.18
CA LEU A 57 9.56 7.73 -9.25
C LEU A 57 8.04 7.92 -9.24
N ILE A 58 7.46 8.19 -10.41
CA ILE A 58 6.01 8.12 -10.62
C ILE A 58 5.76 7.00 -11.63
N PRO A 59 5.34 5.80 -11.18
CA PRO A 59 5.11 4.67 -12.07
C PRO A 59 4.04 4.96 -13.12
N ALA A 60 4.27 4.53 -14.36
CA ALA A 60 3.29 4.67 -15.44
C ALA A 60 2.18 3.61 -15.38
N ASN A 61 2.45 2.46 -14.76
CA ASN A 61 1.51 1.37 -14.55
C ASN A 61 1.65 0.82 -13.13
N THR A 62 0.61 0.15 -12.64
CA THR A 62 0.67 -0.57 -11.35
C THR A 62 1.38 -1.90 -11.54
N THR A 63 2.36 -2.20 -10.69
CA THR A 63 3.14 -3.43 -10.75
C THR A 63 2.37 -4.63 -10.22
N GLY A 64 2.68 -5.82 -10.72
CA GLY A 64 1.98 -7.06 -10.37
C GLY A 64 2.87 -8.17 -9.82
N THR A 65 4.19 -8.04 -9.94
CA THR A 65 5.18 -9.04 -9.50
C THR A 65 6.50 -8.33 -9.14
N ALA A 66 7.59 -9.09 -8.97
CA ALA A 66 8.95 -8.56 -8.85
C ALA A 66 9.24 -7.50 -9.92
N VAL A 67 9.89 -6.41 -9.49
CA VAL A 67 10.09 -5.20 -10.29
C VAL A 67 11.57 -4.93 -10.48
N THR A 68 11.94 -4.51 -11.69
CA THR A 68 13.24 -3.90 -11.97
C THR A 68 13.07 -2.44 -12.41
N LEU A 69 14.06 -1.60 -12.10
CA LEU A 69 14.16 -0.22 -12.55
C LEU A 69 15.50 -0.02 -13.27
N ASN A 70 15.42 0.47 -14.52
CA ASN A 70 16.57 0.85 -15.32
C ASN A 70 16.51 2.35 -15.63
N ILE A 71 17.47 3.11 -15.12
CA ILE A 71 17.54 4.56 -15.31
C ILE A 71 18.55 4.87 -16.42
N THR A 72 18.10 5.64 -17.41
CA THR A 72 18.92 6.21 -18.46
C THR A 72 19.17 7.69 -18.15
N PRO A 73 20.41 8.15 -17.95
CA PRO A 73 20.73 9.57 -17.84
C PRO A 73 20.23 10.31 -19.09
N SER A 74 19.68 11.51 -18.94
CA SER A 74 19.25 12.30 -20.09
C SER A 74 20.43 12.52 -21.05
N GLY A 75 20.29 12.12 -22.32
CA GLY A 75 21.37 12.20 -23.31
C GLY A 75 22.48 11.13 -23.17
N GLY A 76 22.34 10.18 -22.24
CA GLY A 76 23.28 9.10 -22.00
C GLY A 76 22.74 7.71 -22.35
N SER A 77 23.45 6.69 -21.85
CA SER A 77 23.09 5.27 -22.00
C SER A 77 22.52 4.70 -20.71
N ALA A 78 21.65 3.69 -20.80
CA ALA A 78 21.07 3.03 -19.64
C ALA A 78 22.15 2.47 -18.70
N LEU A 79 22.01 2.73 -17.40
CA LEU A 79 22.99 2.32 -16.38
C LEU A 79 22.88 0.84 -15.97
N GLY A 80 21.86 0.15 -16.46
CA GLY A 80 21.57 -1.24 -16.14
C GLY A 80 20.38 -1.37 -15.19
N ALA A 81 19.56 -2.40 -15.41
CA ALA A 81 18.40 -2.68 -14.58
C ALA A 81 18.83 -3.19 -13.20
N LYS A 82 18.19 -2.67 -12.16
CA LYS A 82 18.35 -3.12 -10.78
C LYS A 82 17.00 -3.54 -10.22
N ASP A 83 17.00 -4.50 -9.33
CA ASP A 83 15.77 -4.91 -8.64
C ASP A 83 15.23 -3.74 -7.80
N VAL A 84 13.92 -3.77 -7.54
CA VAL A 84 13.25 -2.84 -6.63
C VAL A 84 12.66 -3.64 -5.48
N PHE A 85 13.09 -3.30 -4.29
CA PHE A 85 12.71 -3.93 -3.03
C PHE A 85 11.81 -2.99 -2.22
N TYR A 86 10.99 -3.62 -1.39
CA TYR A 86 10.18 -2.95 -0.39
C TYR A 86 10.32 -3.68 0.95
N ASN A 87 10.62 -2.93 2.00
CA ASN A 87 10.83 -3.49 3.34
C ASN A 87 11.81 -4.68 3.38
N GLY A 88 12.89 -4.61 2.59
CA GLY A 88 13.94 -5.64 2.55
C GLY A 88 13.63 -6.88 1.71
N ALA A 89 12.49 -6.94 1.02
CA ALA A 89 12.11 -8.04 0.13
C ALA A 89 11.81 -7.54 -1.29
N ALA A 90 11.88 -8.43 -2.29
CA ALA A 90 11.46 -8.11 -3.64
C ALA A 90 9.97 -7.72 -3.68
N CYS A 91 9.61 -6.75 -4.53
CA CYS A 91 8.21 -6.37 -4.72
C CYS A 91 7.36 -7.58 -5.13
N THR A 92 6.13 -7.66 -4.64
CA THR A 92 5.19 -8.76 -4.92
C THR A 92 4.00 -8.33 -5.78
N GLY A 93 3.81 -7.03 -5.95
CA GLY A 93 2.73 -6.42 -6.72
C GLY A 93 2.00 -5.35 -5.92
N GLY A 94 1.75 -4.21 -6.57
CA GLY A 94 0.97 -3.11 -6.01
C GLY A 94 1.75 -2.15 -5.11
N GLU A 95 3.03 -2.39 -4.81
CA GLU A 95 3.90 -1.45 -4.10
C GLU A 95 4.15 -0.17 -4.92
N LEU A 96 4.33 -0.32 -6.24
CA LEU A 96 4.42 0.77 -7.19
C LEU A 96 3.10 0.89 -7.96
N ARG A 97 2.42 2.02 -7.80
CA ARG A 97 1.09 2.25 -8.39
C ARG A 97 1.16 3.32 -9.47
N GLN A 98 0.35 3.12 -10.51
CA GLN A 98 0.20 4.11 -11.57
C GLN A 98 -0.13 5.49 -10.98
N ASN A 99 0.64 6.50 -11.40
CA ASN A 99 0.46 7.91 -11.02
C ASN A 99 0.60 8.20 -9.51
N VAL A 100 1.16 7.28 -8.72
CA VAL A 100 1.42 7.50 -7.30
C VAL A 100 2.93 7.69 -7.09
N PRO A 101 3.37 8.89 -6.64
CA PRO A 101 4.77 9.13 -6.40
C PRO A 101 5.32 8.26 -5.27
N VAL A 102 6.54 7.74 -5.46
CA VAL A 102 7.33 7.04 -4.45
C VAL A 102 8.77 7.53 -4.48
N ILE A 103 9.46 7.42 -3.34
CA ILE A 103 10.90 7.64 -3.26
C ILE A 103 11.59 6.29 -3.23
N VAL A 104 12.51 6.08 -4.18
CA VAL A 104 13.43 4.94 -4.20
C VAL A 104 14.85 5.39 -3.89
N ALA A 105 15.63 4.57 -3.20
CA ALA A 105 17.03 4.81 -2.89
C ALA A 105 17.89 3.62 -3.29
N TYR A 106 19.02 3.85 -3.96
CA TYR A 106 19.95 2.77 -4.28
C TYR A 106 20.77 2.37 -3.04
N ASP A 107 20.78 1.09 -2.69
CA ASP A 107 21.48 0.58 -1.49
C ASP A 107 22.91 0.07 -1.77
N GLY A 108 23.35 0.10 -3.03
CA GLY A 108 24.62 -0.46 -3.49
C GLY A 108 24.46 -1.69 -4.38
N THR A 109 23.31 -2.36 -4.30
CA THR A 109 22.98 -3.54 -5.12
C THR A 109 21.66 -3.37 -5.86
N GLN A 110 20.62 -2.90 -5.17
CA GLN A 110 19.27 -2.71 -5.69
C GLN A 110 18.65 -1.38 -5.22
N PHE A 111 17.44 -1.07 -5.69
CA PHE A 111 16.65 0.05 -5.17
C PHE A 111 15.76 -0.38 -4.02
N GLN A 112 15.65 0.45 -2.99
CA GLN A 112 14.72 0.31 -1.88
C GLN A 112 13.64 1.39 -1.96
N ILE A 113 12.37 1.03 -1.89
CA ILE A 113 11.29 2.00 -1.68
C ILE A 113 11.36 2.50 -0.23
N ILE A 114 11.63 3.79 -0.04
CA ILE A 114 11.83 4.43 1.27
C ILE A 114 10.78 5.50 1.61
N GLY A 115 9.82 5.74 0.71
CA GLY A 115 8.68 6.62 0.95
C GLY A 115 7.57 6.34 -0.05
N SER A 116 6.42 5.86 0.44
CA SER A 116 5.24 5.55 -0.38
C SER A 116 4.01 6.22 0.21
N LEU A 117 3.13 6.74 -0.66
CA LEU A 117 1.81 7.19 -0.25
C LEU A 117 0.89 5.99 -0.04
N GLY A 118 0.18 5.97 1.08
CA GLY A 118 -0.72 4.87 1.43
C GLY A 118 -1.69 4.48 0.31
N LYS A 119 -1.86 3.17 0.09
CA LYS A 119 -2.84 2.61 -0.84
C LYS A 119 -4.21 2.57 -0.17
N ARG A 120 -5.15 3.38 -0.67
CA ARG A 120 -6.56 3.28 -0.33
C ARG A 120 -7.31 2.48 -1.38
N GLY A 121 -8.27 1.67 -0.93
CA GLY A 121 -9.18 0.95 -1.79
C GLY A 121 -10.33 0.37 -1.01
N THR A 122 -11.16 -0.41 -1.71
CA THR A 122 -12.31 -1.09 -1.12
C THR A 122 -12.36 -2.55 -1.55
N TYR A 123 -12.95 -3.40 -0.73
CA TYR A 123 -13.42 -4.72 -1.13
C TYR A 123 -14.82 -4.98 -0.59
N THR A 124 -15.49 -5.99 -1.13
CA THR A 124 -16.80 -6.44 -0.65
C THR A 124 -16.59 -7.52 0.41
N GLY A 125 -16.88 -7.19 1.66
CA GLY A 125 -16.97 -8.17 2.74
C GLY A 125 -18.31 -8.88 2.69
N THR A 126 -18.31 -10.20 2.67
CA THR A 126 -19.53 -11.02 2.62
C THR A 126 -19.69 -11.81 3.91
N LEU A 127 -20.78 -11.59 4.64
CA LEU A 127 -21.09 -12.37 5.84
C LEU A 127 -21.55 -13.77 5.46
N THR A 128 -21.06 -14.76 6.19
CA THR A 128 -21.51 -16.16 6.14
C THR A 128 -22.12 -16.59 7.48
N GLY A 129 -22.75 -17.77 7.49
CA GLY A 129 -23.41 -18.31 8.69
C GLY A 129 -24.77 -17.69 8.97
N CYS A 130 -25.39 -17.08 7.96
CA CYS A 130 -26.74 -16.54 7.99
C CYS A 130 -27.58 -17.13 6.85
N THR A 131 -28.90 -16.99 6.93
CA THR A 131 -29.84 -17.43 5.88
C THR A 131 -29.66 -16.69 4.57
N THR A 132 -29.15 -15.47 4.63
CA THR A 132 -28.69 -14.66 3.50
C THR A 132 -27.21 -14.34 3.66
N SER A 133 -26.53 -13.97 2.57
CA SER A 133 -25.14 -13.51 2.59
C SER A 133 -25.07 -11.99 2.40
N PRO A 134 -25.42 -11.17 3.41
CA PRO A 134 -25.34 -9.71 3.26
C PRO A 134 -23.90 -9.27 3.03
N THR A 135 -23.75 -8.17 2.31
CA THR A 135 -22.45 -7.61 1.97
C THR A 135 -22.29 -6.20 2.53
N VAL A 136 -21.05 -5.85 2.89
CA VAL A 136 -20.66 -4.51 3.31
C VAL A 136 -19.37 -4.13 2.58
N THR A 137 -19.28 -2.87 2.17
CA THR A 137 -18.01 -2.33 1.68
C THR A 137 -17.02 -2.17 2.83
N VAL A 138 -15.85 -2.77 2.69
CA VAL A 138 -14.72 -2.55 3.59
C VAL A 138 -13.71 -1.67 2.88
N THR A 139 -13.45 -0.51 3.47
CA THR A 139 -12.39 0.40 3.03
C THR A 139 -11.10 -0.02 3.71
N TYR A 140 -10.00 -0.05 2.96
CA TYR A 140 -8.68 -0.31 3.51
C TYR A 140 -7.72 0.83 3.17
N THR A 141 -6.75 1.03 4.04
CA THR A 141 -5.54 1.82 3.78
C THR A 141 -4.33 0.94 4.07
N VAL A 142 -3.41 0.82 3.12
CA VAL A 142 -2.11 0.15 3.31
C VAL A 142 -1.01 1.20 3.28
N VAL A 143 -0.24 1.34 4.35
CA VAL A 143 0.99 2.13 4.38
C VAL A 143 2.09 1.19 4.78
N ASP A 144 3.09 0.98 3.93
CA ASP A 144 4.11 -0.04 4.20
C ASP A 144 3.47 -1.41 4.36
N ASN A 145 3.87 -2.15 5.37
CA ASN A 145 3.25 -3.43 5.69
C ASN A 145 2.07 -3.29 6.64
N VAL A 146 1.58 -2.07 6.90
CA VAL A 146 0.45 -1.84 7.81
C VAL A 146 -0.84 -1.68 7.03
N VAL A 147 -1.79 -2.57 7.26
CA VAL A 147 -3.17 -2.48 6.75
C VAL A 147 -4.06 -1.93 7.84
N THR A 148 -4.90 -0.96 7.51
CA THR A 148 -6.00 -0.47 8.36
C THR A 148 -7.32 -0.69 7.64
N LEU A 149 -8.23 -1.43 8.27
CA LEU A 149 -9.58 -1.73 7.76
C LEU A 149 -10.63 -0.87 8.45
N GLN A 150 -11.61 -0.42 7.67
CA GLN A 150 -12.81 0.26 8.13
C GLN A 150 -14.04 -0.29 7.41
N PHE A 151 -15.02 -0.74 8.16
CA PHE A 151 -16.30 -1.20 7.61
C PHE A 151 -17.21 0.00 7.39
N SER A 152 -17.74 0.17 6.17
CA SER A 152 -18.61 1.29 5.81
C SER A 152 -20.07 1.10 6.25
N GLY A 153 -20.38 -0.04 6.87
CA GLY A 153 -21.71 -0.39 7.36
C GLY A 153 -21.65 -1.54 8.36
N ASN A 154 -22.81 -1.87 8.93
CA ASN A 154 -22.96 -3.01 9.85
C ASN A 154 -23.51 -4.21 9.07
N PHE A 155 -23.16 -5.41 9.52
CA PHE A 155 -23.85 -6.61 9.06
C PHE A 155 -25.08 -6.86 9.92
N SER A 156 -26.20 -7.21 9.27
CA SER A 156 -27.44 -7.62 9.93
C SER A 156 -28.14 -8.69 9.10
N ALA A 157 -28.41 -9.86 9.68
CA ALA A 157 -29.12 -10.96 9.03
C ALA A 157 -29.65 -11.96 10.07
N THR A 158 -30.35 -13.00 9.60
CA THR A 158 -30.79 -14.12 10.46
C THR A 158 -29.71 -15.20 10.50
N SER A 159 -29.13 -15.43 11.67
CA SER A 159 -28.22 -16.55 11.99
C SER A 159 -28.89 -17.90 11.78
N ASN A 160 -28.17 -18.82 11.13
CA ASN A 160 -28.54 -20.24 10.96
C ASN A 160 -27.38 -21.21 11.25
N ALA A 161 -26.26 -20.70 11.78
CA ALA A 161 -25.04 -21.46 12.04
C ALA A 161 -24.38 -21.03 13.35
N THR A 162 -23.51 -21.87 13.89
CA THR A 162 -22.72 -21.57 15.10
C THR A 162 -21.48 -20.73 14.81
N THR A 163 -21.01 -20.75 13.56
CA THR A 163 -19.91 -19.95 13.05
C THR A 163 -20.43 -18.76 12.24
N LYS A 164 -19.65 -17.67 12.26
CA LYS A 164 -19.91 -16.45 11.49
C LYS A 164 -18.58 -15.98 10.93
N THR A 165 -18.50 -15.79 9.62
CA THR A 165 -17.29 -15.26 9.00
C THR A 165 -17.58 -14.13 8.04
N VAL A 166 -16.61 -13.25 7.83
CA VAL A 166 -16.60 -12.30 6.72
C VAL A 166 -15.51 -12.73 5.74
N THR A 167 -15.91 -12.96 4.50
CA THR A 167 -15.02 -13.36 3.39
C THR A 167 -14.91 -12.25 2.35
N GLY A 168 -14.06 -12.44 1.33
CA GLY A 168 -13.90 -11.49 0.22
C GLY A 168 -12.70 -10.54 0.35
N MET A 169 -11.88 -10.71 1.39
CA MET A 169 -10.61 -10.00 1.49
C MET A 169 -9.68 -10.36 0.31
N PRO A 170 -9.12 -9.39 -0.41
CA PRO A 170 -8.10 -9.63 -1.41
C PRO A 170 -6.80 -10.19 -0.78
N THR A 171 -6.14 -11.12 -1.48
CA THR A 171 -4.91 -11.79 -1.01
C THR A 171 -3.79 -10.82 -0.63
N HIS A 172 -3.65 -9.71 -1.35
CA HIS A 172 -2.67 -8.67 -1.06
C HIS A 172 -2.96 -7.84 0.20
N LEU A 173 -4.01 -8.17 0.97
CA LEU A 173 -4.33 -7.57 2.27
C LEU A 173 -4.28 -8.60 3.40
N PHE A 174 -3.86 -9.84 3.15
CA PHE A 174 -3.87 -10.87 4.18
C PHE A 174 -2.90 -10.54 5.32
N PRO A 175 -3.27 -10.80 6.59
CA PRO A 175 -2.37 -10.64 7.73
C PRO A 175 -1.16 -11.58 7.67
N ALA A 176 -0.02 -11.12 8.20
CA ALA A 176 1.19 -11.95 8.38
C ALA A 176 1.04 -13.03 9.46
N ALA A 177 0.14 -12.81 10.41
CA ALA A 177 -0.26 -13.73 11.46
C ALA A 177 -1.72 -13.45 11.81
N THR A 178 -2.41 -14.41 12.43
CA THR A 178 -3.79 -14.19 12.89
C THR A 178 -3.87 -12.96 13.79
N VAL A 179 -4.79 -12.03 13.47
CA VAL A 179 -4.99 -10.81 14.24
C VAL A 179 -6.35 -10.80 14.89
N ASN A 180 -6.38 -10.58 16.21
CA ASN A 180 -7.60 -10.46 17.00
C ASN A 180 -7.91 -8.98 17.26
N PHE A 181 -9.19 -8.62 17.29
CA PHE A 181 -9.63 -7.26 17.57
C PHE A 181 -11.02 -7.23 18.22
N CYS A 182 -11.30 -6.15 18.95
CA CYS A 182 -12.59 -5.94 19.58
C CYS A 182 -13.64 -5.51 18.56
N CYS A 183 -14.85 -6.01 18.73
CA CYS A 183 -16.02 -5.66 17.92
C CYS A 183 -17.28 -5.61 18.78
N PHE A 184 -18.42 -5.35 18.16
CA PHE A 184 -19.73 -5.49 18.80
C PHE A 184 -20.58 -6.49 18.04
N THR A 185 -21.24 -7.36 18.78
CA THR A 185 -22.27 -8.26 18.23
C THR A 185 -23.59 -8.06 18.96
N GLY A 186 -24.71 -8.38 18.32
CA GLY A 186 -26.04 -8.32 18.93
C GLY A 186 -26.96 -9.41 18.40
N ASP A 187 -28.05 -9.65 19.13
CA ASP A 187 -29.03 -10.70 18.86
C ASP A 187 -30.49 -10.21 18.88
N ASN A 188 -31.45 -11.14 18.89
CA ASN A 188 -32.89 -10.86 18.96
C ASN A 188 -33.32 -9.98 20.13
N GLY A 189 -32.56 -9.95 21.22
CA GLY A 189 -32.86 -9.12 22.39
C GLY A 189 -32.57 -7.63 22.18
N GLY A 190 -31.97 -7.26 21.04
CA GLY A 190 -31.61 -5.87 20.71
C GLY A 190 -30.41 -5.34 21.51
N ALA A 191 -29.87 -6.12 22.44
CA ALA A 191 -28.66 -5.79 23.18
C ALA A 191 -27.43 -5.96 22.27
N THR A 192 -26.54 -4.98 22.29
CA THR A 192 -25.20 -5.11 21.69
C THR A 192 -24.18 -5.31 22.80
N ILE A 193 -23.34 -6.33 22.64
CA ILE A 193 -22.28 -6.67 23.59
C ILE A 193 -20.92 -6.46 22.96
N SER A 194 -19.92 -6.17 23.80
CA SER A 194 -18.52 -6.24 23.38
C SER A 194 -18.16 -7.70 23.07
N SER A 195 -17.56 -7.91 21.91
CA SER A 195 -17.14 -9.20 21.41
C SER A 195 -15.74 -9.10 20.83
N TYR A 196 -15.18 -10.22 20.40
CA TYR A 196 -13.95 -10.22 19.61
C TYR A 196 -14.19 -10.89 18.25
N ALA A 197 -13.34 -10.53 17.30
CA ALA A 197 -13.19 -11.18 16.02
C ALA A 197 -11.71 -11.39 15.74
N ASP A 198 -11.40 -12.31 14.84
CA ASP A 198 -10.05 -12.46 14.31
C ASP A 198 -10.03 -12.47 12.79
N ILE A 199 -8.85 -12.25 12.21
CA ILE A 199 -8.58 -12.39 10.78
C ILE A 199 -7.45 -13.38 10.64
N GLY A 200 -7.71 -14.52 9.98
CA GLY A 200 -6.71 -15.52 9.66
C GLY A 200 -5.73 -15.02 8.58
N THR A 201 -4.60 -15.73 8.42
CA THR A 201 -3.63 -15.47 7.34
C THR A 201 -4.19 -15.80 5.95
N ASP A 202 -5.39 -16.37 5.89
CA ASP A 202 -6.19 -16.61 4.68
C ASP A 202 -7.16 -15.45 4.37
N GLY A 203 -7.13 -14.38 5.18
CA GLY A 203 -8.01 -13.21 5.05
C GLY A 203 -9.46 -13.46 5.44
N VAL A 204 -9.79 -14.62 6.00
CA VAL A 204 -11.12 -14.90 6.54
C VAL A 204 -11.21 -14.32 7.94
N MET A 205 -12.23 -13.49 8.16
CA MET A 205 -12.51 -12.94 9.48
C MET A 205 -13.50 -13.83 10.22
N ASN A 206 -13.15 -14.35 11.40
CA ASN A 206 -14.07 -15.09 12.26
C ASN A 206 -14.66 -14.16 13.32
N ILE A 207 -15.98 -14.28 13.56
CA ILE A 207 -16.70 -13.48 14.55
C ILE A 207 -17.16 -14.40 15.68
N TYR A 208 -17.01 -13.96 16.91
CA TYR A 208 -17.32 -14.74 18.11
C TYR A 208 -18.38 -14.06 18.99
N ASN A 209 -18.99 -14.88 19.85
CA ASN A 209 -19.99 -14.46 20.79
C ASN A 209 -19.34 -14.01 22.11
N GLY A 210 -19.15 -12.71 22.27
CA GLY A 210 -18.52 -12.13 23.45
C GLY A 210 -16.98 -12.21 23.42
N PRO A 211 -16.31 -11.68 24.46
CA PRO A 211 -14.85 -11.52 24.47
C PRO A 211 -14.10 -12.83 24.77
N ALA A 212 -14.81 -13.90 25.15
CA ALA A 212 -14.21 -15.12 25.71
C ALA A 212 -13.92 -16.23 24.70
N GLY A 213 -14.14 -16.04 23.40
CA GLY A 213 -13.88 -17.13 22.44
C GLY A 213 -15.10 -17.91 21.95
N ALA A 214 -16.28 -17.67 22.51
CA ALA A 214 -17.37 -18.62 22.36
C ALA A 214 -18.01 -18.60 20.96
N ALA A 215 -18.44 -19.78 20.49
CA ALA A 215 -19.26 -19.91 19.31
C ALA A 215 -20.69 -19.36 19.56
N PHE A 216 -21.39 -18.99 18.49
CA PHE A 216 -22.82 -18.73 18.58
C PHE A 216 -23.57 -20.06 18.74
N THR A 217 -24.62 -20.09 19.56
CA THR A 217 -25.39 -21.31 19.85
C THR A 217 -26.85 -21.24 19.41
N GLY A 218 -27.34 -20.04 19.09
CA GLY A 218 -28.72 -19.79 18.69
C GLY A 218 -28.87 -19.41 17.22
N SER A 219 -30.07 -19.68 16.68
CA SER A 219 -30.58 -19.05 15.46
C SER A 219 -31.38 -17.80 15.83
N GLY A 220 -31.51 -16.87 14.88
CA GLY A 220 -32.23 -15.61 15.11
C GLY A 220 -31.50 -14.40 14.55
N ALA A 221 -31.91 -13.19 14.93
CA ALA A 221 -31.26 -11.98 14.48
C ALA A 221 -29.79 -11.98 14.90
N PHE A 222 -28.92 -11.57 13.98
CA PHE A 222 -27.50 -11.37 14.21
C PHE A 222 -27.13 -9.98 13.72
N PHE A 223 -26.41 -9.26 14.55
CA PHE A 223 -25.82 -7.97 14.23
C PHE A 223 -24.32 -8.01 14.47
N PHE A 224 -23.54 -7.41 13.59
CA PHE A 224 -22.12 -7.17 13.78
C PHE A 224 -21.73 -5.76 13.35
N ARG A 225 -20.97 -5.11 14.23
CA ARG A 225 -20.29 -3.84 13.97
C ARG A 225 -18.82 -3.98 14.31
N ALA A 226 -17.98 -3.98 13.28
CA ALA A 226 -16.54 -3.92 13.45
C ALA A 226 -16.10 -2.52 13.90
N LEU A 227 -15.06 -2.48 14.71
CA LEU A 227 -14.23 -1.30 14.88
C LEU A 227 -13.14 -1.26 13.80
N THR A 228 -12.53 -0.09 13.63
CA THR A 228 -11.31 0.03 12.82
C THR A 228 -10.23 -0.90 13.38
N THR A 229 -9.62 -1.70 12.51
CA THR A 229 -8.59 -2.68 12.89
C THR A 229 -7.35 -2.49 12.04
N THR A 230 -6.17 -2.58 12.67
CA THR A 230 -4.88 -2.38 12.02
C THR A 230 -3.97 -3.59 12.26
N TYR A 231 -3.26 -4.04 11.23
CA TYR A 231 -2.38 -5.21 11.29
C TYR A 231 -1.22 -5.16 10.31
N GLN A 232 -0.23 -6.04 10.50
CA GLN A 232 0.86 -6.25 9.55
C GLN A 232 0.44 -7.23 8.45
N ARG A 233 0.70 -6.88 7.20
CA ARG A 233 0.46 -7.68 5.99
C ARG A 233 1.51 -8.79 5.84
N GLY A 234 1.07 -9.98 5.41
CA GLY A 234 1.89 -11.14 5.07
C GLY A 234 2.25 -11.24 3.59
#